data_AF-A0A3A8JB53-F1
#
_entry.id   AF-A0A3A8JB53-F1
#
_cell.length_a   1.000
_cell.length_b   1.000
_cell.length_c   1.000
_cell.angle_alpha   90.00
_cell.angle_beta   90.00
_cell.angle_gamma   90.00
#
_symmetry.space_group_name_H-M   'P 1'
#
loop_
_entity.id
_entity.type
_entity.pdbx_description
1 polymer ?
#
loop_
_entity_poly.entity_id
_entity_poly.type
_entity_poly.pdbx_seq_one_letter_code
_entity_poly.pdbx_strand_id
1 'polypeptide(L)'
;MFVGVARLTLQIPESASLKSKRQVLRRVTDRVKARFNVAVAEVDDQDLWQKASVALAVVGNERRHVDEQLEKIIHFIEEMYVAPLMARETEILAFGDQLHPDSGAGMFRAPAKVPDEDLDSEVGLSPEAAHAHSEAAIARFLRSDRSLAEAEGLGSWEQRHEGAAPGASRPAAEGGNLTLDDARARARALRNPRDWEKK
;
A
#
# COMPACT_ATOMS: atom_id res chain seq x y z
N MET A 1 13.08 -0.29 4.17
CA MET A 1 11.93 -1.23 4.30
C MET A 1 11.56 -1.72 2.91
N PHE A 2 11.14 -2.96 2.75
CA PHE A 2 10.69 -3.50 1.47
C PHE A 2 9.25 -4.02 1.56
N VAL A 3 8.47 -3.75 0.52
CA VAL A 3 7.13 -4.29 0.35
C VAL A 3 7.11 -5.06 -0.96
N GLY A 4 6.89 -6.37 -0.86
CA GLY A 4 6.68 -7.24 -2.00
C GLY A 4 5.19 -7.37 -2.26
N VAL A 5 4.77 -7.13 -3.49
CA VAL A 5 3.40 -7.36 -3.95
C VAL A 5 3.41 -8.37 -5.08
N ALA A 6 2.38 -9.21 -5.12
CA ALA A 6 2.17 -10.14 -6.21
C ALA A 6 0.70 -10.16 -6.63
N ARG A 7 0.44 -10.19 -7.93
CA ARG A 7 -0.88 -10.44 -8.51
C ARG A 7 -0.88 -11.79 -9.20
N LEU A 8 -1.79 -12.66 -8.77
CA LEU A 8 -1.93 -14.02 -9.26
C LEU A 8 -3.29 -14.18 -9.95
N THR A 9 -3.27 -14.71 -11.17
CA THR A 9 -4.48 -15.10 -11.88
C THR A 9 -4.71 -16.58 -11.73
N LEU A 10 -5.81 -16.96 -11.09
CA LEU A 10 -6.21 -18.35 -10.87
C LEU A 10 -7.38 -18.70 -11.81
N GLN A 11 -7.34 -19.88 -12.42
CA GLN A 11 -8.48 -20.44 -13.13
C GLN A 11 -9.26 -21.37 -12.20
N ILE A 12 -10.59 -21.28 -12.22
CA ILE A 12 -11.46 -22.11 -11.40
C ILE A 12 -12.45 -22.82 -12.32
N PRO A 13 -11.99 -23.80 -13.13
CA PRO A 13 -12.79 -24.38 -14.22
C PRO A 13 -14.07 -25.06 -13.72
N GLU A 14 -14.02 -25.67 -12.54
CA GLU A 14 -15.15 -26.37 -11.92
C GLU A 14 -16.20 -25.44 -11.28
N SER A 15 -15.95 -24.12 -11.26
CA SER A 15 -16.90 -23.19 -10.68
C SER A 15 -18.08 -22.91 -11.62
N ALA A 16 -19.29 -23.24 -11.16
CA ALA A 16 -20.54 -22.94 -11.86
C ALA A 16 -21.32 -21.76 -11.23
N SER A 17 -20.75 -21.05 -10.25
CA SER A 17 -21.39 -19.88 -9.62
C SER A 17 -20.41 -19.01 -8.85
N LEU A 18 -20.75 -17.73 -8.64
CA LEU A 18 -19.97 -16.82 -7.79
C LEU A 18 -19.84 -17.32 -6.34
N LYS A 19 -20.84 -18.07 -5.84
CA LYS A 19 -20.76 -18.69 -4.51
C LYS A 19 -19.70 -19.80 -4.47
N SER A 20 -19.67 -20.65 -5.49
CA SER A 20 -18.65 -21.70 -5.62
C SER A 20 -17.25 -21.09 -5.72
N LYS A 21 -17.07 -20.06 -6.56
CA LYS A 21 -15.82 -19.28 -6.67
C LYS A 21 -15.34 -18.78 -5.30
N ARG A 22 -16.23 -18.11 -4.55
CA ARG A 22 -15.93 -17.61 -3.20
C ARG A 22 -15.50 -18.71 -2.23
N GLN A 23 -16.07 -19.91 -2.34
CA GLN A 23 -15.65 -21.04 -1.50
C GLN A 23 -14.24 -21.53 -1.85
N VAL A 24 -13.91 -21.62 -3.14
CA VAL A 24 -12.57 -21.99 -3.61
C VAL A 24 -11.54 -20.96 -3.15
N LEU A 25 -11.80 -19.67 -3.40
CA LEU A 25 -10.91 -18.59 -2.99
C LEU A 25 -10.72 -18.56 -1.48
N ARG A 26 -11.79 -18.69 -0.69
CA ARG A 26 -11.68 -18.75 0.76
C ARG A 26 -10.75 -19.86 1.25
N ARG A 27 -10.80 -21.06 0.64
CA ARG A 27 -9.89 -22.16 1.00
C ARG A 27 -8.43 -21.79 0.73
N VAL A 28 -8.15 -21.15 -0.41
CA VAL A 28 -6.80 -20.69 -0.77
C VAL A 28 -6.34 -19.59 0.21
N THR A 29 -7.13 -18.53 0.37
CA THR A 29 -6.76 -17.38 1.20
C THR A 29 -6.62 -17.74 2.68
N ASP A 30 -7.52 -18.57 3.23
CA ASP A 30 -7.48 -18.96 4.64
C ASP A 30 -6.23 -19.81 4.93
N ARG A 31 -5.86 -20.74 4.03
CA ARG A 31 -4.64 -21.55 4.17
C ARG A 31 -3.37 -20.73 4.05
N VAL A 32 -3.33 -19.79 3.10
CA VAL A 32 -2.19 -18.87 2.91
C VAL A 32 -2.00 -18.01 4.16
N LYS A 33 -3.06 -17.37 4.67
CA LYS A 33 -3.01 -16.56 5.91
C LYS A 33 -2.64 -17.37 7.14
N ALA A 34 -3.04 -18.64 7.22
CA ALA A 34 -2.70 -19.50 8.35
C ALA A 34 -1.22 -19.92 8.36
N ARG A 35 -0.58 -19.99 7.19
CA ARG A 35 0.82 -20.45 7.04
C ARG A 35 1.84 -19.31 7.01
N PHE A 36 1.46 -18.15 6.47
CA PHE A 36 2.38 -17.05 6.22
C PHE A 36 1.85 -15.74 6.80
N ASN A 37 2.77 -14.86 7.20
CA ASN A 37 2.43 -13.48 7.56
C ASN A 37 2.28 -12.63 6.28
N VAL A 38 1.12 -12.73 5.64
CA VAL A 38 0.84 -12.12 4.34
C VAL A 38 -0.56 -11.50 4.31
N ALA A 39 -0.69 -10.34 3.69
CA ALA A 39 -1.99 -9.79 3.31
C ALA A 39 -2.43 -10.41 1.97
N VAL A 40 -3.64 -10.95 1.90
CA VAL A 40 -4.19 -11.55 0.67
C VAL A 40 -5.65 -11.17 0.48
N ALA A 41 -6.01 -10.81 -0.76
CA ALA A 41 -7.35 -10.43 -1.17
C ALA A 41 -7.61 -10.75 -2.65
N GLU A 42 -8.88 -10.95 -3.01
CA GLU A 42 -9.32 -10.89 -4.41
C GLU A 42 -9.41 -9.41 -4.82
N VAL A 43 -8.83 -9.05 -5.97
CA VAL A 43 -8.70 -7.65 -6.41
C VAL A 43 -9.35 -7.36 -7.75
N ASP A 44 -9.60 -8.38 -8.57
CA ASP A 44 -10.18 -8.23 -9.90
C ASP A 44 -10.94 -9.49 -10.34
N ASP A 45 -11.64 -9.42 -11.48
CA ASP A 45 -12.45 -10.48 -12.09
C ASP A 45 -13.60 -10.98 -11.18
N GLN A 46 -14.10 -10.17 -10.25
CA GLN A 46 -15.08 -10.60 -9.23
C GLN A 46 -16.40 -11.15 -9.82
N ASP A 47 -16.79 -10.66 -11.00
CA ASP A 47 -17.98 -11.10 -11.73
C ASP A 47 -17.78 -12.38 -12.57
N LEU A 48 -16.53 -12.82 -12.74
CA LEU A 48 -16.20 -14.07 -13.43
C LEU A 48 -16.08 -15.20 -12.40
N TRP A 49 -16.88 -16.26 -12.51
CA TRP A 49 -16.78 -17.40 -11.60
C TRP A 49 -15.60 -18.35 -11.93
N GLN A 50 -15.15 -18.36 -13.18
CA GLN A 50 -14.13 -19.29 -13.69
C GLN A 50 -12.71 -18.70 -13.66
N LYS A 51 -12.57 -17.46 -13.24
CA LYS A 51 -11.31 -16.72 -13.15
C LYS A 51 -11.32 -15.88 -11.88
N ALA A 52 -10.19 -15.83 -11.19
CA ALA A 52 -10.02 -14.96 -10.04
C ALA A 52 -8.64 -14.32 -10.05
N SER A 53 -8.59 -13.03 -9.74
CA SER A 53 -7.34 -12.31 -9.58
C SER A 53 -7.10 -12.01 -8.11
N VAL A 54 -6.05 -12.60 -7.55
CA VAL A 54 -5.71 -12.53 -6.13
C VAL A 54 -4.43 -11.72 -5.97
N ALA A 55 -4.44 -10.72 -5.09
CA ALA A 55 -3.24 -10.00 -4.71
C ALA A 55 -2.70 -10.46 -3.35
N LEU A 56 -1.37 -10.43 -3.23
CA LEU A 56 -0.60 -10.76 -2.04
C LEU A 56 0.31 -9.56 -1.71
N ALA A 57 0.53 -9.30 -0.43
CA ALA A 57 1.53 -8.34 0.01
C ALA A 57 2.29 -8.84 1.25
N VAL A 58 3.62 -8.72 1.19
CA VAL A 58 4.57 -9.09 2.24
C VAL A 58 5.45 -7.88 2.55
N VAL A 59 5.72 -7.63 3.82
CA VAL A 59 6.59 -6.53 4.26
C VAL A 59 7.79 -7.12 5.01
N GLY A 60 8.98 -6.57 4.77
CA GLY A 60 10.20 -6.99 5.43
C GLY A 60 11.27 -5.90 5.50
N ASN A 61 12.31 -6.18 6.26
CA ASN A 61 13.48 -5.30 6.39
C ASN A 61 14.54 -5.56 5.29
N GLU A 62 14.58 -6.77 4.73
CA GLU A 62 15.54 -7.19 3.70
C GLU A 62 14.83 -7.60 2.41
N ARG A 63 15.32 -7.12 1.25
CA ARG A 63 14.75 -7.44 -0.07
C ARG A 63 14.72 -8.94 -0.35
N ARG A 64 15.82 -9.64 -0.06
CA ARG A 64 15.95 -11.07 -0.27
C ARG A 64 14.92 -11.85 0.54
N HIS A 65 14.70 -11.47 1.80
CA HIS A 65 13.70 -12.11 2.63
C HIS A 65 12.29 -11.96 2.04
N VAL A 66 11.92 -10.75 1.58
CA VAL A 66 10.62 -10.49 0.96
C VAL A 66 10.43 -11.30 -0.32
N ASP A 67 11.44 -11.33 -1.19
CA ASP A 67 11.43 -12.10 -2.43
C ASP A 67 11.27 -13.60 -2.18
N GLU A 68 12.07 -14.16 -1.25
CA GLU A 68 11.96 -15.56 -0.83
C GLU A 68 10.60 -15.89 -0.22
N GLN A 69 9.99 -14.97 0.54
CA GLN A 69 8.64 -15.17 1.08
C GLN A 69 7.59 -15.19 -0.04
N LEU A 70 7.65 -14.26 -1.00
CA LEU A 70 6.73 -14.24 -2.14
C LEU A 70 6.79 -15.54 -2.93
N GLU A 71 7.99 -16.01 -3.30
CA GLU A 71 8.14 -17.27 -4.04
C GLU A 71 7.63 -18.48 -3.25
N LYS A 72 7.90 -18.53 -1.93
CA LYS A 72 7.36 -19.60 -1.06
C LYS A 72 5.84 -19.61 -1.02
N ILE A 73 5.20 -18.44 -0.99
CA ILE A 73 3.74 -18.33 -0.97
C ILE A 73 3.16 -18.74 -2.33
N ILE A 74 3.75 -18.27 -3.44
CA ILE A 74 3.29 -18.61 -4.80
C ILE A 74 3.40 -20.12 -5.02
N HIS A 75 4.55 -20.72 -4.68
CA HIS A 75 4.75 -22.15 -4.80
C HIS A 75 3.76 -22.94 -3.95
N PHE A 76 3.52 -22.51 -2.71
CA PHE A 76 2.51 -23.13 -1.86
C PHE A 76 1.10 -23.08 -2.47
N ILE A 77 0.74 -22.00 -3.18
CA ILE A 77 -0.55 -21.90 -3.88
C ILE A 77 -0.63 -22.90 -5.03
N GLU A 78 0.44 -23.08 -5.80
CA GLU A 78 0.51 -24.07 -6.88
C GLU A 78 0.41 -25.50 -6.34
N GLU A 79 1.15 -25.82 -5.27
CA GLU A 79 1.17 -27.15 -4.63
C GLU A 79 -0.18 -27.56 -4.03
N MET A 80 -1.08 -26.61 -3.73
CA MET A 80 -2.40 -26.94 -3.21
C MET A 80 -3.31 -27.61 -4.26
N TYR A 81 -3.03 -27.44 -5.56
CA TYR A 81 -3.85 -27.94 -6.69
C TYR A 81 -5.35 -27.58 -6.59
N VAL A 82 -5.69 -26.52 -5.84
CA VAL A 82 -7.09 -26.09 -5.65
C VAL A 82 -7.61 -25.32 -6.87
N ALA A 83 -6.74 -24.51 -7.47
CA ALA A 83 -7.03 -23.71 -8.66
C ALA A 83 -5.72 -23.54 -9.44
N PRO A 84 -5.67 -23.90 -10.74
CA PRO A 84 -4.47 -23.69 -11.55
C PRO A 84 -4.05 -22.22 -11.63
N LEU A 85 -2.76 -21.96 -11.46
CA LEU A 85 -2.16 -20.63 -11.67
C LEU A 85 -1.93 -20.40 -13.17
N MET A 86 -2.49 -19.30 -13.69
CA MET A 86 -2.41 -18.94 -15.11
C MET A 86 -1.35 -17.88 -15.38
N ALA A 87 -1.24 -16.91 -14.47
CA ALA A 87 -0.29 -15.81 -14.59
C ALA A 87 0.12 -15.31 -13.20
N ARG A 88 1.34 -14.81 -13.10
CA ARG A 88 1.86 -14.13 -11.92
C ARG A 88 2.61 -12.87 -12.33
N GLU A 89 2.41 -11.81 -11.57
CA GLU A 89 3.15 -10.56 -11.66
C GLU A 89 3.66 -10.25 -10.26
N THR A 90 4.93 -9.87 -10.14
CA THR A 90 5.55 -9.57 -8.86
C THR A 90 6.31 -8.26 -8.94
N GLU A 91 6.24 -7.47 -7.87
CA GLU A 91 6.98 -6.23 -7.74
C GLU A 91 7.45 -6.06 -6.30
N ILE A 92 8.67 -5.55 -6.14
CA ILE A 92 9.24 -5.25 -4.81
C ILE A 92 9.59 -3.77 -4.77
N LEU A 93 8.87 -3.06 -3.91
CA LEU A 93 9.02 -1.64 -3.65
C LEU A 93 9.95 -1.44 -2.46
N ALA A 94 10.96 -0.59 -2.63
CA ALA A 94 11.83 -0.14 -1.55
C ALA A 94 11.30 1.17 -0.97
N PHE A 95 11.26 1.28 0.35
CA PHE A 95 10.88 2.48 1.09
C PHE A 95 12.07 2.95 1.94
N GLY A 96 12.43 4.23 1.80
CA GLY A 96 13.56 4.89 2.44
C GLY A 96 14.77 5.06 1.50
N ASP A 97 15.95 5.34 2.06
CA ASP A 97 17.19 5.61 1.31
C ASP A 97 17.68 4.45 0.42
N GLN A 98 16.99 3.31 0.45
CA GLN A 98 17.24 2.13 -0.37
C GLN A 98 16.48 2.16 -1.72
N LEU A 99 15.87 3.29 -2.09
CA LEU A 99 15.18 3.49 -3.37
C LEU A 99 16.09 3.29 -4.61
N HIS A 100 17.42 3.31 -4.43
CA HIS A 100 18.38 3.15 -5.52
C HIS A 100 19.53 2.18 -5.16
N PRO A 101 19.39 0.86 -5.37
CA PRO A 101 20.54 -0.02 -5.36
C PRO A 101 21.41 0.13 -6.62
N ASP A 102 20.82 0.53 -7.76
CA ASP A 102 21.53 0.63 -9.04
C ASP A 102 20.94 1.74 -9.92
N SER A 103 21.32 3.00 -9.64
CA SER A 103 21.53 3.96 -10.72
C SER A 103 23.04 4.05 -10.85
N GLY A 104 23.60 3.58 -11.97
CA GLY A 104 25.03 3.44 -12.15
C GLY A 104 25.82 4.71 -11.80
N ALA A 105 26.40 4.72 -10.60
CA ALA A 105 27.51 5.58 -10.21
C ALA A 105 28.62 4.68 -9.64
N GLY A 106 29.01 3.69 -10.45
CA GLY A 106 30.43 3.37 -10.49
C GLY A 106 31.18 4.64 -10.86
N MET A 107 32.24 4.92 -10.11
CA MET A 107 33.27 5.93 -10.37
C MET A 107 33.08 7.31 -9.72
N PHE A 108 32.99 7.35 -8.39
CA PHE A 108 33.90 8.20 -7.61
C PHE A 108 34.31 7.43 -6.35
N ARG A 109 35.26 6.51 -6.52
CA ARG A 109 36.15 6.12 -5.41
C ARG A 109 36.89 7.40 -5.02
N ALA A 110 36.68 7.89 -3.80
CA ALA A 110 37.47 8.99 -3.27
C ALA A 110 38.96 8.67 -3.51
N PRO A 111 39.71 9.51 -4.24
CA PRO A 111 41.10 9.19 -4.52
C PRO A 111 41.84 9.13 -3.19
N ALA A 112 42.62 8.06 -3.01
CA ALA A 112 43.60 8.01 -1.95
C ALA A 112 44.49 9.25 -2.08
N LYS A 113 44.68 9.94 -0.96
CA LYS A 113 45.48 11.15 -0.75
C LYS A 113 46.58 11.30 -1.81
N VAL A 114 46.37 12.21 -2.75
CA VAL A 114 47.38 12.60 -3.75
C VAL A 114 48.43 13.42 -2.99
N PRO A 115 49.74 13.16 -3.15
CA PRO A 115 50.78 14.02 -2.58
C PRO A 115 50.73 15.40 -3.24
N ASP A 116 51.02 16.44 -2.46
CA ASP A 116 51.08 17.84 -2.89
C ASP A 116 51.89 18.03 -4.18
N GLU A 117 51.22 18.42 -5.27
CA GLU A 117 51.82 19.08 -6.44
C GLU A 117 50.83 20.11 -7.01
N ASP A 118 51.06 21.36 -6.62
CA ASP A 118 50.98 22.63 -7.36
C ASP A 118 50.20 22.76 -8.70
N LEU A 119 49.46 23.87 -8.79
CA LEU A 119 49.11 24.72 -9.98
C LEU A 119 47.65 24.75 -10.48
N ASP A 120 46.96 25.83 -10.08
CA ASP A 120 46.21 26.80 -10.90
C ASP A 120 45.47 26.32 -12.17
N SER A 121 44.14 26.23 -12.08
CA SER A 121 43.21 26.75 -13.11
C SER A 121 41.75 26.73 -12.64
N GLU A 122 41.17 27.93 -12.48
CA GLU A 122 39.74 28.11 -12.29
C GLU A 122 38.98 27.78 -13.58
N VAL A 123 38.01 26.87 -13.50
CA VAL A 123 36.96 26.71 -14.52
C VAL A 123 35.61 26.87 -13.83
N GLY A 124 35.14 28.11 -13.76
CA GLY A 124 33.83 28.44 -13.23
C GLY A 124 32.71 27.99 -14.18
N LEU A 125 31.89 27.03 -13.74
CA LEU A 125 30.57 26.77 -14.34
C LEU A 125 29.54 27.68 -13.67
N SER A 126 28.94 28.57 -14.45
CA SER A 126 28.03 29.60 -13.94
C SER A 126 26.73 29.03 -13.34
N PRO A 127 26.11 29.70 -12.35
CA PRO A 127 24.93 29.22 -11.62
C PRO A 127 23.67 29.01 -12.48
N GLU A 128 23.56 29.62 -13.67
CA GLU A 128 22.37 29.53 -14.52
C GLU A 128 22.20 28.14 -15.17
N ALA A 129 23.29 27.46 -15.51
CA ALA A 129 23.23 26.14 -16.15
C ALA A 129 22.76 25.04 -15.19
N ALA A 130 23.04 25.18 -13.90
CA ALA A 130 22.58 24.25 -12.86
C ALA A 130 21.06 24.36 -12.61
N HIS A 131 20.50 25.56 -12.76
CA HIS A 131 19.07 25.80 -12.48
C HIS A 131 18.16 25.27 -13.60
N ALA A 132 18.56 25.41 -14.87
CA ALA A 132 17.78 24.92 -16.01
C ALA A 132 17.61 23.38 -16.02
N HIS A 133 18.61 22.64 -15.55
CA HIS A 133 18.52 21.17 -15.45
C HIS A 133 17.64 20.70 -14.28
N SER A 134 17.55 21.48 -13.20
CA SER A 134 16.63 21.21 -12.09
C SER A 134 15.17 21.46 -12.49
N GLU A 135 14.88 22.53 -13.23
CA GLU A 135 13.51 22.81 -13.69
C GLU A 135 12.99 21.74 -14.67
N ALA A 136 13.82 21.23 -15.58
CA ALA A 136 13.42 20.17 -16.51
C ALA A 136 13.17 18.81 -15.82
N ALA A 137 13.86 18.54 -14.71
CA ALA A 137 13.66 17.34 -13.90
C ALA A 137 12.39 17.45 -13.02
N ILE A 138 12.16 18.62 -12.41
CA ILE A 138 10.95 18.92 -11.63
C ILE A 138 9.70 18.92 -12.54
N ALA A 139 9.79 19.45 -13.77
CA ALA A 139 8.70 19.46 -14.74
C ALA A 139 8.34 18.07 -15.32
N ARG A 140 9.22 17.07 -15.18
CA ARG A 140 8.91 15.66 -15.47
C ARG A 140 8.22 14.96 -14.30
N PHE A 141 8.53 15.36 -13.07
CA PHE A 141 7.89 14.85 -11.85
C PHE A 141 6.41 15.31 -11.74
N LEU A 142 6.11 16.54 -12.15
CA LEU A 142 4.77 17.16 -12.07
C LEU A 142 3.76 16.73 -13.17
N ARG A 143 4.14 15.86 -14.11
CA ARG A 143 3.23 15.46 -15.21
C ARG A 143 2.29 14.30 -14.87
N SER A 144 2.23 13.91 -13.59
CA SER A 144 1.21 13.00 -13.05
C SER A 144 0.69 13.47 -11.68
N ASP A 145 0.51 14.78 -11.49
CA ASP A 145 -0.23 15.28 -10.34
C ASP A 145 -1.71 15.48 -10.70
N ARG A 146 -2.51 14.49 -10.33
CA ARG A 146 -3.67 14.82 -9.49
C ARG A 146 -3.44 14.14 -8.17
N SER A 147 -3.26 14.91 -7.11
CA SER A 147 -3.27 14.33 -5.78
C SER A 147 -4.62 13.60 -5.60
N LEU A 148 -4.61 12.41 -5.01
CA LEU A 148 -5.83 11.64 -4.74
C LEU A 148 -6.87 12.48 -3.97
N ALA A 149 -6.43 13.44 -3.17
CA ALA A 149 -7.29 14.37 -2.43
C ALA A 149 -8.08 15.34 -3.34
N GLU A 150 -7.54 15.71 -4.50
CA GLU A 150 -8.25 16.52 -5.51
C GLU A 150 -9.18 15.67 -6.39
N ALA A 151 -8.77 14.42 -6.69
CA ALA A 151 -9.57 13.49 -7.48
C ALA A 151 -10.85 13.03 -6.75
N GLU A 152 -10.84 13.02 -5.41
CA GLU A 152 -11.98 12.68 -4.55
C GLU A 152 -12.75 13.91 -4.02
N GLY A 153 -12.36 15.13 -4.40
CA GLY A 153 -13.03 16.36 -3.96
C GLY A 153 -12.89 16.68 -2.47
N LEU A 154 -11.86 16.15 -1.81
CA LEU A 154 -11.63 16.27 -0.36
C LEU A 154 -10.51 17.25 0.02
N GLY A 155 -9.91 17.94 -0.95
CA GLY A 155 -8.79 18.88 -0.78
C GLY A 155 -9.05 20.19 -0.02
N SER A 156 -10.07 20.28 0.82
CA SER A 156 -10.43 21.52 1.56
C SER A 156 -10.77 21.28 3.03
N TRP A 157 -10.06 20.36 3.69
CA TRP A 157 -10.28 20.12 5.13
C TRP A 157 -9.94 21.36 5.98
N GLU A 158 -8.93 22.15 5.60
CA GLU A 158 -8.51 23.38 6.30
C GLU A 158 -9.46 24.57 6.09
N GLN A 159 -10.01 24.75 4.88
CA GLN A 159 -10.92 25.86 4.57
C GLN A 159 -12.29 25.76 5.25
N ARG A 160 -12.69 24.56 5.72
CA ARG A 160 -13.93 24.40 6.50
C ARG A 160 -13.87 25.04 7.90
N HIS A 161 -12.67 25.30 8.43
CA HIS A 161 -12.50 25.95 9.73
C HIS A 161 -12.35 27.47 9.64
N GLU A 162 -12.03 28.02 8.46
CA GLU A 162 -11.77 29.46 8.30
C GLU A 162 -13.03 30.30 7.99
N GLY A 163 -14.21 29.67 7.84
CA GLY A 163 -15.47 30.36 7.52
C GLY A 163 -16.52 30.44 8.65
N ALA A 164 -16.22 29.97 9.87
CA ALA A 164 -17.20 29.98 10.95
C ALA A 164 -17.21 31.35 11.66
N ALA A 165 -18.20 32.19 11.30
CA ALA A 165 -18.50 33.42 12.05
C ALA A 165 -18.72 33.11 13.55
N PRO A 166 -18.26 33.98 14.47
CA PRO A 166 -18.50 33.80 15.90
C PRO A 166 -20.01 33.98 16.16
N GLY A 167 -20.75 32.87 16.19
CA GLY A 167 -22.21 32.89 16.33
C GLY A 167 -22.95 31.73 15.65
N ALA A 168 -22.30 30.87 14.86
CA ALA A 168 -22.95 29.69 14.32
C ALA A 168 -23.22 28.66 15.44
N SER A 169 -24.47 28.66 15.91
CA SER A 169 -24.98 27.72 16.90
C SER A 169 -24.73 26.27 16.45
N ARG A 170 -23.91 25.54 17.22
CA ARG A 170 -23.98 24.08 17.27
C ARG A 170 -25.46 23.68 17.45
N PRO A 171 -26.00 22.68 16.73
CA PRO A 171 -27.28 22.12 17.12
C PRO A 171 -27.13 21.68 18.57
N ALA A 172 -27.97 22.26 19.44
CA ALA A 172 -27.98 21.92 20.85
C ALA A 172 -28.10 20.40 20.94
N ALA A 173 -27.14 19.76 21.59
CA ALA A 173 -27.35 18.40 22.04
C ALA A 173 -28.55 18.47 22.99
N GLU A 174 -29.72 18.01 22.55
CA GLU A 174 -30.82 17.67 23.44
C GLU A 174 -30.39 16.46 24.27
N GLY A 175 -29.50 16.73 25.21
CA GLY A 175 -29.05 15.83 26.24
C GLY A 175 -29.33 16.51 27.56
N GLY A 176 -30.58 16.41 28.03
CA GLY A 176 -30.89 16.71 29.42
C GLY A 176 -29.91 15.97 30.31
N ASN A 177 -29.41 16.64 31.37
CA ASN A 177 -28.36 16.19 32.30
C ASN A 177 -28.44 14.68 32.58
N LEU A 178 -27.80 13.90 31.72
CA LEU A 178 -27.76 12.46 31.84
C LEU A 178 -26.57 12.20 32.75
N THR A 179 -26.81 11.56 33.89
CA THR A 179 -25.70 11.27 34.80
C THR A 179 -24.71 10.34 34.09
N LEU A 180 -23.46 10.39 34.52
CA LEU A 180 -22.37 9.62 33.89
C LEU A 180 -22.68 8.10 33.90
N ASP A 181 -23.48 7.65 34.86
CA ASP A 181 -23.97 6.28 34.97
C ASP A 181 -25.08 5.96 33.96
N ASP A 182 -26.00 6.89 33.71
CA ASP A 182 -27.03 6.72 32.66
C ASP A 182 -26.41 6.66 31.25
N ALA A 183 -25.35 7.44 31.02
CA ALA A 183 -24.62 7.43 29.76
C ALA A 183 -23.90 6.09 29.54
N ARG A 184 -23.29 5.55 30.61
CA ARG A 184 -22.67 4.22 30.60
C ARG A 184 -23.71 3.10 30.41
N ALA A 185 -24.89 3.22 31.01
CA ALA A 185 -25.97 2.25 30.83
C ALA A 185 -26.48 2.22 29.38
N ARG A 186 -26.69 3.38 28.75
CA ARG A 186 -27.06 3.46 27.32
C ARG A 186 -25.98 2.89 26.40
N ALA A 187 -24.70 3.16 26.67
CA ALA A 187 -23.60 2.59 25.89
C ALA A 187 -23.53 1.05 26.01
N ARG A 188 -23.86 0.50 27.19
CA ARG A 188 -23.97 -0.95 27.39
C ARG A 188 -25.17 -1.54 26.65
N ALA A 189 -26.30 -0.86 26.63
CA ALA A 189 -27.51 -1.32 25.92
C ALA A 189 -27.36 -1.32 24.39
N LEU A 190 -26.53 -0.43 23.84
CA LEU A 190 -26.18 -0.40 22.40
C LEU A 190 -25.15 -1.48 22.01
N ARG A 191 -24.54 -2.16 22.99
CA ARG A 191 -23.65 -3.29 22.73
C ARG A 191 -24.52 -4.49 22.39
N ASN A 192 -24.70 -4.73 21.09
CA ASN A 192 -25.48 -5.86 20.57
C ASN A 192 -25.09 -7.17 21.28
N PRO A 193 -26.02 -7.85 21.99
CA PRO A 193 -25.73 -9.15 22.59
C PRO A 193 -25.31 -10.12 21.49
N ARG A 194 -24.19 -10.80 21.69
CA ARG A 194 -23.72 -11.78 20.72
C ARG A 194 -24.65 -13.00 20.79
N ASP A 195 -25.29 -13.36 19.68
CA ASP A 195 -26.31 -14.42 19.57
C ASP A 195 -25.87 -15.83 20.02
N TRP A 196 -24.61 -16.04 20.43
CA TRP A 196 -24.10 -17.34 20.89
C TRP A 196 -24.21 -17.58 22.41
N GLU A 197 -24.66 -16.60 23.19
CA GLU A 197 -24.99 -16.78 24.63
C GLU A 197 -26.40 -17.37 24.87
N LYS A 198 -27.17 -17.63 23.79
CA LYS A 198 -28.40 -18.41 23.85
C LYS A 198 -28.12 -19.86 23.45
N LYS A 199 -27.53 -20.63 24.36
CA LYS A 199 -27.58 -22.10 24.34
C LYS A 199 -27.33 -22.68 25.71
#